data_AF-A0A120AFS5-F1
#
_entry.id   AF-A0A120AFS5-F1
#
_cell.length_a   1.000
_cell.length_b   1.000
_cell.length_c   1.000
_cell.angle_alpha   90.00
_cell.angle_beta   90.00
_cell.angle_gamma   90.00
#
_symmetry.space_group_name_H-M   'P 1'
#
loop_
_entity.id
_entity.type
_entity.pdbx_description
1 polymer ?
#
loop_
_entity_poly.entity_id
_entity_poly.type
_entity_poly.pdbx_seq_one_letter_code
_entity_poly.pdbx_strand_id
1 'polypeptide(L)'
;MYFHAPRIGEYAHRCDQVKAQVMVNNDALVSAVAVLDGKALPRPARLTSRCFDPFPDGDEDRKHPGPYHAAADGYWLLLPPLAPGKHRLVIGANYGNDTDADFGRMIQNFEYELQIGEPAI
;
A
#
# COMPACT_ATOMS: atom_id res chain seq x y z
N MET A 1 -0.16 -0.97 2.48
CA MET A 1 -0.56 -1.50 3.82
C MET A 1 -1.28 -0.38 4.56
N TYR A 2 -2.30 -0.68 5.35
CA TYR A 2 -2.95 0.31 6.21
C TYR A 2 -2.98 -0.21 7.64
N PHE A 3 -2.90 0.71 8.61
CA PHE A 3 -3.02 0.42 10.03
C PHE A 3 -3.96 1.45 10.64
N HIS A 4 -4.77 1.01 11.62
CA HIS A 4 -5.64 1.90 12.36
C HIS A 4 -5.62 1.56 13.84
N ALA A 5 -5.84 2.58 14.67
CA ALA A 5 -5.91 2.45 16.13
C ALA A 5 -6.88 3.48 16.71
N PRO A 6 -7.51 3.19 17.87
CA PRO A 6 -8.35 4.16 18.56
C PRO A 6 -7.61 5.46 18.86
N ARG A 7 -8.33 6.58 18.95
CA ARG A 7 -7.75 7.86 19.43
C ARG A 7 -7.83 8.05 20.94
N ILE A 8 -8.64 7.24 21.63
CA ILE A 8 -8.95 7.38 23.05
C ILE A 8 -8.97 5.98 23.69
N GLY A 9 -8.54 5.90 24.95
CA GLY A 9 -8.52 4.66 25.73
C GLY A 9 -7.14 4.05 25.86
N GLU A 10 -7.08 2.88 26.49
CA GLU A 10 -5.84 2.16 26.82
C GLU A 10 -4.98 1.82 25.58
N TYR A 11 -5.63 1.56 24.45
CA TYR A 11 -4.99 1.20 23.18
C TYR A 11 -4.91 2.38 22.20
N ALA A 12 -4.99 3.61 22.70
CA ALA A 12 -4.96 4.80 21.86
C ALA A 12 -3.57 5.04 21.27
N HIS A 13 -3.49 5.27 19.96
CA HIS A 13 -2.26 5.69 19.30
C HIS A 13 -2.44 7.10 18.73
N ARG A 14 -1.37 7.90 18.79
CA ARG A 14 -1.28 9.17 18.06
C ARG A 14 -1.03 8.94 16.58
N CYS A 15 -1.31 9.96 15.76
CA CYS A 15 -1.10 9.92 14.32
C CYS A 15 0.34 9.57 13.91
N ASP A 16 1.36 10.13 14.57
CA ASP A 16 2.77 9.83 14.32
C ASP A 16 3.08 8.34 14.56
N GLN A 17 2.51 7.76 15.60
CA GLN A 17 2.66 6.33 15.92
C GLN A 17 2.00 5.45 14.86
N VAL A 18 0.77 5.77 14.43
CA VAL A 18 0.07 5.03 13.37
C VAL A 18 0.82 5.11 12.04
N LYS A 19 1.38 6.28 11.70
CA LYS A 19 2.22 6.44 10.51
C LYS A 19 3.50 5.60 10.57
N ALA A 20 4.18 5.59 11.71
CA ALA A 20 5.38 4.76 11.88
C ALA A 20 5.08 3.28 11.64
N GLN A 21 3.94 2.77 12.11
CA GLN A 21 3.54 1.37 11.91
C GLN A 21 3.39 0.97 10.44
N VAL A 22 2.87 1.85 9.57
CA VAL A 22 2.70 1.52 8.15
C VAL A 22 3.96 1.73 7.31
N MET A 23 4.96 2.44 7.84
CA MET A 23 6.20 2.76 7.13
C MET A 23 7.28 1.69 7.28
N VAL A 24 7.25 0.85 8.34
CA VAL A 24 8.33 -0.08 8.73
C VAL A 24 8.90 -0.86 7.54
N ASN A 25 8.05 -1.56 6.79
CA ASN A 25 8.53 -2.36 5.67
C ASN A 25 9.01 -1.48 4.52
N ASN A 26 8.29 -0.40 4.22
CA ASN A 26 8.58 0.45 3.07
C ASN A 26 9.84 1.30 3.24
N ASP A 27 10.25 1.61 4.47
CA ASP A 27 11.53 2.26 4.78
C ASP A 27 12.74 1.37 4.44
N ALA A 28 12.53 0.06 4.41
CA ALA A 28 13.53 -0.94 4.07
C ALA A 28 13.51 -1.35 2.59
N LEU A 29 12.77 -0.67 1.71
CA LEU A 29 12.75 -1.04 0.30
C LEU A 29 14.12 -0.79 -0.35
N VAL A 30 14.75 -1.86 -0.83
CA VAL A 30 16.03 -1.80 -1.56
C VAL A 30 15.79 -1.58 -3.05
N SER A 31 14.81 -2.28 -3.62
CA SER A 31 14.48 -2.16 -5.04
C SER A 31 13.03 -2.52 -5.30
N ALA A 32 12.38 -1.78 -6.20
CA ALA A 32 11.12 -2.17 -6.82
C ALA A 32 11.22 -2.03 -8.34
N VAL A 33 10.75 -3.05 -9.05
CA VAL A 33 10.70 -3.10 -10.51
C VAL A 33 9.27 -3.45 -10.92
N ALA A 34 8.73 -2.71 -11.88
CA ALA A 34 7.46 -3.00 -12.51
C ALA A 34 7.67 -3.18 -14.02
N VAL A 35 7.10 -4.23 -14.58
CA VAL A 35 7.19 -4.57 -16.00
C VAL A 35 5.79 -4.80 -16.55
N LEU A 36 5.43 -4.06 -17.60
CA LEU A 36 4.17 -4.19 -18.32
C LEU A 36 4.46 -4.71 -19.73
N ASP A 37 3.93 -5.88 -20.07
CA ASP A 37 4.14 -6.54 -21.37
C ASP A 37 5.63 -6.65 -21.77
N GLY A 38 6.48 -6.96 -20.79
CA GLY A 38 7.93 -7.06 -20.98
C GLY A 38 8.67 -5.71 -21.01
N LYS A 39 7.97 -4.58 -20.92
CA LYS A 39 8.57 -3.23 -20.89
C LYS A 39 8.66 -2.72 -19.46
N ALA A 40 9.84 -2.26 -19.05
CA ALA A 40 10.03 -1.64 -17.74
C ALA A 40 9.21 -0.35 -17.63
N LEU A 41 8.49 -0.20 -16.53
CA LEU A 41 7.82 1.04 -16.16
C LEU A 41 8.76 1.94 -15.34
N PRO A 42 8.47 3.25 -15.24
CA PRO A 42 9.13 4.13 -14.29
C PRO A 42 9.07 3.57 -12.86
N ARG A 43 10.07 3.92 -12.05
CA ARG A 43 10.09 3.52 -10.64
C ARG A 43 8.82 4.00 -9.93
N PRO A 44 8.17 3.13 -9.12
CA PRO A 44 7.02 3.54 -8.32
C PRO A 44 7.36 4.71 -7.38
N ALA A 45 6.43 5.64 -7.23
CA ALA A 45 6.53 6.75 -6.28
C ALA A 45 5.99 6.32 -4.92
N ARG A 46 6.75 6.57 -3.85
CA ARG A 46 6.25 6.35 -2.49
C ARG A 46 5.29 7.47 -2.11
N LEU A 47 4.12 7.11 -1.58
CA LEU A 47 3.15 8.06 -1.03
C LEU A 47 2.74 7.63 0.37
N THR A 48 2.90 8.54 1.31
CA THR A 48 2.40 8.41 2.67
C THR A 48 1.19 9.32 2.85
N SER A 49 0.08 8.75 3.30
CA SER A 49 -1.13 9.52 3.59
C SER A 49 -0.94 10.47 4.80
N ARG A 50 -1.82 11.47 4.89
CA ARG A 50 -2.14 12.11 6.18
C ARG A 50 -2.97 11.13 7.00
N CYS A 51 -2.96 11.27 8.34
CA CYS A 51 -3.87 10.45 9.13
C CYS A 51 -5.33 10.79 8.84
N PHE A 52 -6.16 9.77 8.77
CA PHE A 52 -7.60 9.88 8.52
C PHE A 52 -8.38 9.00 9.50
N ASP A 53 -9.70 9.21 9.59
CA ASP A 53 -10.59 8.24 10.21
C ASP A 53 -11.08 7.29 9.10
N PRO A 54 -10.76 5.99 9.14
CA PRO A 54 -11.23 5.04 8.13
C PRO A 54 -12.74 4.74 8.29
N PHE A 55 -13.33 5.19 9.41
CA PHE A 55 -14.74 4.99 9.75
C PHE A 55 -15.39 6.34 10.13
N PRO A 56 -15.42 7.32 9.22
CA PRO A 56 -15.84 8.68 9.56
C PRO A 56 -17.34 8.78 9.85
N ASP A 57 -18.15 7.89 9.26
CA ASP A 57 -19.59 7.83 9.46
C ASP A 57 -19.94 6.83 10.56
N GLY A 58 -21.01 7.11 11.31
CA GLY A 58 -21.52 6.27 12.38
C GLY A 58 -22.00 4.92 11.86
N ASP A 59 -21.06 4.00 11.66
CA ASP A 59 -21.35 2.59 11.40
C ASP A 59 -22.14 2.04 12.59
N GLU A 60 -23.43 1.76 12.37
CA GLU A 60 -24.38 1.35 13.42
C GLU A 60 -23.99 0.01 14.05
N ASP A 61 -23.10 -0.75 13.41
CA ASP A 61 -22.66 -2.09 13.83
C ASP A 61 -21.38 -2.08 14.70
N ARG A 62 -21.00 -0.92 15.24
CA ARG A 62 -19.74 -0.76 16.00
C ARG A 62 -19.72 -1.54 17.31
N LYS A 63 -19.01 -2.68 17.30
CA LYS A 63 -18.46 -3.30 18.52
C LYS A 63 -17.51 -2.38 19.30
N HIS A 64 -16.97 -1.33 18.68
CA HIS A 64 -16.03 -0.39 19.30
C HIS A 64 -16.33 1.07 18.88
N PRO A 65 -17.11 1.82 19.68
CA PRO A 65 -17.42 3.21 19.37
C PRO A 65 -16.25 4.14 19.72
N GLY A 66 -15.77 4.92 18.75
CA GLY A 66 -14.80 6.00 18.96
C GLY A 66 -14.09 6.43 17.67
N PRO A 67 -13.51 7.63 17.63
CA PRO A 67 -12.74 8.09 16.47
C PRO A 67 -11.42 7.32 16.38
N TYR A 68 -10.96 7.06 15.16
CA TYR A 68 -9.74 6.29 14.87
C TYR A 68 -8.68 7.15 14.17
N HIS A 69 -7.41 6.84 14.42
CA HIS A 69 -6.33 7.23 13.53
C HIS A 69 -6.01 6.06 12.62
N ALA A 70 -6.07 6.29 11.31
CA ALA A 70 -5.50 5.41 10.31
C ALA A 70 -4.46 6.15 9.47
N ALA A 71 -3.51 5.39 8.97
CA ALA A 71 -2.58 5.81 7.94
C ALA A 71 -2.39 4.67 6.95
N ALA A 72 -1.98 5.05 5.75
CA ALA A 72 -1.49 4.18 4.69
C ALA A 72 -0.16 4.72 4.17
N ASP A 73 0.74 3.80 3.83
CA ASP A 73 1.99 4.06 3.15
C ASP A 73 2.22 2.95 2.11
N GLY A 74 2.79 3.34 0.97
CA GLY A 74 3.07 2.40 -0.11
C GLY A 74 3.62 3.05 -1.37
N TYR A 75 3.90 2.20 -2.34
CA TYR A 75 4.44 2.57 -3.64
C TYR A 75 3.35 2.55 -4.69
N TRP A 76 3.27 3.62 -5.47
CA TRP A 76 2.26 3.84 -6.49
C TRP A 76 2.91 3.98 -7.85
N LEU A 77 2.28 3.40 -8.86
CA LEU A 77 2.70 3.53 -10.25
C LEU A 77 1.49 3.91 -11.08
N LEU A 78 1.68 4.84 -12.01
CA LEU A 78 0.67 5.19 -13.00
C LEU A 78 0.92 4.36 -14.26
N LEU A 79 -0.04 3.53 -14.63
CA LEU A 79 0.01 2.82 -15.90
C LEU A 79 -0.33 3.80 -17.04
N PRO A 80 0.36 3.72 -18.19
CA PRO A 80 -0.11 4.42 -19.37
C PRO A 80 -1.48 3.88 -19.81
N PRO A 81 -2.25 4.62 -20.63
CA PRO A 81 -3.43 4.06 -21.28
C PRO A 81 -3.08 2.75 -22.00
N LEU A 82 -3.86 1.71 -21.72
CA LEU A 82 -3.68 0.39 -22.30
C LEU A 82 -4.68 0.18 -23.44
N ALA A 83 -4.26 -0.52 -24.48
CA ALA A 83 -5.15 -0.91 -25.57
C ALA A 83 -6.16 -1.96 -25.07
N PRO A 84 -7.30 -2.16 -25.75
CA PRO A 84 -8.18 -3.29 -25.48
C PRO A 84 -7.42 -4.61 -25.62
N GLY A 85 -7.67 -5.56 -24.71
CA GLY A 85 -7.02 -6.86 -24.69
C GLY A 85 -6.40 -7.25 -23.34
N LYS A 86 -5.56 -8.28 -23.38
CA LYS A 86 -4.86 -8.81 -22.20
C LYS A 86 -3.48 -8.19 -22.07
N HIS A 87 -3.17 -7.69 -20.88
CA HIS A 87 -1.86 -7.16 -20.53
C HIS A 87 -1.31 -7.85 -19.30
N ARG A 88 0.00 -8.01 -19.23
CA ARG A 88 0.68 -8.67 -18.11
C ARG A 88 1.52 -7.68 -17.34
N LEU A 89 1.16 -7.46 -16.07
CA LEU A 89 1.91 -6.60 -15.15
C LEU A 89 2.63 -7.48 -14.12
N VAL A 90 3.95 -7.41 -14.11
CA VAL A 90 4.81 -8.09 -13.13
C VAL A 90 5.44 -7.05 -12.22
N ILE A 91 5.35 -7.27 -10.91
CA ILE A 91 5.96 -6.42 -9.89
C ILE A 91 6.90 -7.28 -9.05
N GLY A 92 8.15 -6.83 -8.93
CA GLY A 92 9.14 -7.39 -8.01
C GLY A 92 9.61 -6.33 -7.03
N ALA A 93 9.59 -6.64 -5.73
CA ALA A 93 10.09 -5.77 -4.67
C ALA A 93 10.98 -6.57 -3.71
N ASN A 94 12.15 -6.01 -3.41
CA ASN A 94 13.10 -6.58 -2.46
C ASN A 94 13.27 -5.61 -1.30
N TYR A 95 13.05 -6.11 -0.09
CA TYR A 95 13.21 -5.37 1.15
C TYR A 95 14.46 -5.88 1.88
N GLY A 96 15.21 -4.94 2.45
CA GLY A 96 16.47 -5.18 3.15
C GLY A 96 16.45 -4.45 4.48
N ASN A 97 16.24 -5.19 5.57
CA ASN A 97 16.47 -4.70 6.92
C ASN A 97 17.26 -5.75 7.70
N ASP A 98 18.57 -5.60 7.77
CA ASP A 98 19.46 -6.57 8.42
C ASP A 98 19.20 -6.73 9.94
N THR A 99 18.38 -5.84 10.54
CA THR A 99 18.00 -5.89 11.95
C THR A 99 16.66 -6.57 12.22
N ASP A 100 15.89 -6.91 11.18
CA ASP A 100 14.58 -7.57 11.30
C ASP A 100 14.65 -8.97 10.70
N ALA A 101 14.58 -10.00 11.55
CA ALA A 101 14.72 -11.40 11.12
C ALA A 101 13.51 -11.90 10.31
N ASP A 102 12.33 -11.31 10.51
CA ASP A 102 11.08 -11.79 9.93
C ASP A 102 10.77 -11.12 8.58
N PHE A 103 11.10 -9.83 8.45
CA PHE A 103 10.81 -9.04 7.23
C PHE A 103 12.06 -8.53 6.51
N GLY A 104 13.25 -8.67 7.10
CA GLY A 104 14.51 -8.09 6.61
C GLY A 104 15.04 -8.62 5.30
N ARG A 105 14.48 -9.71 4.78
CA ARG A 105 14.82 -10.28 3.46
C ARG A 105 13.57 -10.59 2.64
N MET A 106 12.49 -9.87 2.88
CA MET A 106 11.24 -10.11 2.17
C MET A 106 11.44 -9.85 0.68
N ILE A 107 11.12 -10.85 -0.13
CA ILE A 107 11.01 -10.74 -1.58
C ILE A 107 9.53 -10.90 -1.93
N GLN A 108 8.99 -9.89 -2.60
CA GLN A 108 7.63 -9.88 -3.09
C GLN A 108 7.66 -9.93 -4.61
N ASN A 109 7.04 -10.95 -5.19
CA ASN A 109 6.81 -11.05 -6.62
C ASN A 109 5.33 -11.32 -6.86
N PHE A 110 4.66 -10.43 -7.58
CA PHE A 110 3.26 -10.58 -7.95
C PHE A 110 3.09 -10.34 -9.44
N GLU A 111 2.19 -11.09 -10.04
CA GLU A 111 1.80 -10.96 -11.43
C GLU A 111 0.29 -10.71 -11.50
N TYR A 112 -0.10 -9.76 -12.34
CA TYR A 112 -1.49 -9.46 -12.66
C TYR A 112 -1.71 -9.64 -14.16
N GLU A 113 -2.82 -10.28 -14.52
CA GLU A 113 -3.41 -10.16 -15.86
C GLU A 113 -4.45 -9.05 -15.81
N LEU A 114 -4.26 -8.01 -16.63
CA LEU A 114 -5.19 -6.91 -16.79
C LEU A 114 -6.01 -7.15 -18.07
N GLN A 115 -7.31 -7.31 -17.92
CA GLN A 115 -8.24 -7.38 -19.06
C GLN A 115 -8.83 -6.00 -19.31
N ILE A 116 -8.46 -5.40 -20.44
CA ILE A 116 -8.91 -4.08 -20.85
C ILE A 116 -10.03 -4.26 -21.87
N GLY A 117 -11.20 -3.68 -21.59
CA GLY A 117 -12.34 -3.67 -22.50
C GLY A 117 -12.16 -2.67 -23.63
N GLU A 118 -13.04 -2.76 -24.63
CA GLU A 118 -13.17 -1.72 -25.64
C GLU A 118 -13.55 -0.37 -25.00
N PRO A 119 -13.14 0.78 -25.57
CA PRO A 119 -13.59 2.08 -25.10
C PRO A 119 -15.12 2.14 -25.11
N ALA A 120 -15.73 2.59 -24.02
CA ALA A 120 -17.14 2.93 -24.03
C ALA A 120 -17.33 4.14 -24.97
N ILE A 121 -18.02 3.92 -26.09
CA ILE A 121 -18.40 4.95 -27.06
C ILE A 121 -19.64 5.67 -26.56
#